data_AF-A0A0B1S8T6-F1
#
_entry.id   AF-A0A0B1S8T6-F1
#
_cell.length_a   1.000
_cell.length_b   1.000
_cell.length_c   1.000
_cell.angle_alpha   90.00
_cell.angle_beta   90.00
_cell.angle_gamma   90.00
#
_symmetry.space_group_name_H-M   'P 1'
#
loop_
_entity.id
_entity.type
_entity.pdbx_description
1 polymer ?
#
loop_
_entity_poly.entity_id
_entity_poly.type
_entity_poly.pdbx_seq_one_letter_code
_entity_poly.pdbx_strand_id
1 'polypeptide(L)'
;MGKTLPLLVILLLFIQPVPSAKILLASMPQGRSHTGSFMALINEIKRQGHEIWLYMEAYPNRTNPFASNEFETFQWRHDFDATSQMFPFFYGAKSCDIMLQDHRDYFYEMVGEHFDLILTDTLFAVCAYGFTSLNKVNSFLSFAKFLE
;
A
#
# COMPACT_ATOMS: atom_id res chain seq x y z
N MET A 1 27.46 9.14 45.65
CA MET A 1 27.32 9.25 44.18
C MET A 1 27.90 8.00 43.54
N GLY A 2 27.11 7.02 43.10
CA GLY A 2 27.71 5.79 42.53
C GLY A 2 26.78 4.64 42.12
N LYS A 3 25.48 4.67 42.46
CA LYS A 3 24.53 3.58 42.12
C LYS A 3 23.67 3.83 40.89
N THR A 4 23.71 5.05 40.31
CA THR A 4 22.89 5.44 39.16
C THR A 4 23.52 5.09 37.81
N LEU A 5 24.85 4.97 37.74
CA LEU A 5 25.59 4.65 36.53
C LEU A 5 25.29 3.24 35.95
N PRO A 6 25.20 2.14 36.75
CA PRO A 6 24.95 0.81 36.19
C PRO A 6 23.52 0.65 35.65
N LEU A 7 22.54 1.36 36.22
CA LEU A 7 21.15 1.29 35.77
C LEU A 7 20.95 1.95 34.39
N LEU A 8 21.67 3.04 34.14
CA LEU A 8 21.65 3.75 32.85
C LEU A 8 22.25 2.89 31.72
N VAL A 9 23.34 2.18 32.00
CA VAL A 9 23.99 1.27 31.03
C VAL A 9 23.10 0.08 30.69
N ILE A 10 22.42 -0.49 31.69
CA ILE A 10 21.44 -1.57 31.48
C ILE A 10 20.27 -1.08 30.62
N LEU A 11 19.76 0.14 30.87
CA LEU A 11 18.66 0.71 30.08
C LEU A 11 19.06 0.95 28.61
N LEU A 12 20.29 1.41 28.37
CA LEU A 12 20.83 1.62 27.02
C LEU A 12 21.02 0.32 26.23
N LEU A 13 21.28 -0.82 26.89
CA LEU A 13 21.39 -2.13 26.25
C LEU A 13 20.05 -2.66 25.72
N PHE A 14 18.92 -2.17 26.24
CA PHE A 14 17.58 -2.49 25.75
C PHE A 14 17.08 -1.54 24.65
N ILE A 15 17.80 -0.44 24.39
CA ILE A 15 17.56 0.41 23.22
C ILE A 15 18.26 -0.26 22.04
N GLN A 16 17.73 -1.39 21.57
CA GLN A 16 18.08 -1.90 20.26
C GLN A 16 17.57 -0.86 19.25
N PRO A 17 18.43 -0.22 18.44
CA PRO A 17 17.94 0.59 17.34
C PRO A 17 17.12 -0.31 16.44
N VAL A 18 15.82 -0.02 16.29
CA VAL A 18 15.00 -0.69 15.30
C VAL A 18 15.63 -0.35 13.95
N PRO A 19 16.10 -1.34 13.16
CA PRO A 19 16.67 -1.05 11.86
C PRO A 19 15.63 -0.29 11.03
N SER A 20 16.09 0.72 10.29
CA SER A 20 15.22 1.42 9.34
C SER A 20 14.63 0.38 8.39
N ALA A 21 13.32 0.45 8.19
CA ALA A 21 12.58 -0.49 7.38
C ALA A 21 12.17 0.21 6.10
N LYS A 22 12.28 -0.47 4.96
CA LYS A 22 11.82 0.00 3.66
C LYS A 22 10.41 -0.53 3.42
N ILE A 23 9.44 0.37 3.42
CA ILE A 23 8.03 0.02 3.37
C ILE A 23 7.41 0.57 2.10
N LEU A 24 6.71 -0.28 1.36
CA LEU A 24 5.90 0.11 0.21
C LEU A 24 4.45 0.30 0.66
N LEU A 25 3.90 1.48 0.44
CA LEU A 25 2.46 1.70 0.44
C LEU A 25 1.97 1.73 -1.00
N ALA A 26 1.22 0.71 -1.40
CA ALA A 26 0.60 0.63 -2.70
C ALA A 26 -0.91 0.91 -2.58
N SER A 27 -1.41 1.83 -3.39
CA SER A 27 -2.81 2.27 -3.34
C SER A 27 -3.31 2.65 -4.73
N MET A 28 -4.62 2.75 -4.93
CA MET A 28 -5.21 3.21 -6.19
C MET A 28 -5.44 4.75 -6.17
N PRO A 29 -5.49 5.43 -7.33
CA PRO A 29 -5.84 6.87 -7.45
C PRO A 29 -7.15 7.29 -6.82
N GLN A 30 -8.17 6.45 -6.98
CA GLN A 30 -9.53 6.67 -6.52
C GLN A 30 -9.61 6.51 -5.00
N GLY A 31 -8.62 5.81 -4.42
CA GLY A 31 -8.38 5.69 -3.00
C GLY A 31 -7.67 6.89 -2.40
N ARG A 32 -7.79 8.13 -2.92
CA ARG A 32 -7.20 9.31 -2.25
C ARG A 32 -7.69 9.45 -0.81
N SER A 33 -8.96 9.17 -0.55
CA SER A 33 -9.52 9.12 0.82
C SER A 33 -8.99 7.93 1.62
N HIS A 34 -8.74 6.78 0.98
CA HIS A 34 -8.16 5.59 1.60
C HIS A 34 -6.68 5.83 1.96
N THR A 35 -5.86 6.23 0.99
CA THR A 35 -4.48 6.69 1.16
C THR A 35 -4.39 7.80 2.20
N GLY A 36 -5.33 8.75 2.19
CA GLY A 36 -5.45 9.82 3.18
C GLY A 36 -5.62 9.30 4.60
N SER A 37 -6.37 8.21 4.80
CA SER A 37 -6.54 7.59 6.11
C SER A 37 -5.25 6.96 6.67
N PHE A 38 -4.26 6.65 5.81
CA PHE A 38 -2.94 6.19 6.23
C PHE A 38 -1.95 7.31 6.52
N MET A 39 -2.24 8.57 6.17
CA MET A 39 -1.25 9.65 6.26
C MET A 39 -0.72 9.89 7.67
N ALA A 40 -1.56 9.79 8.69
CA ALA A 40 -1.12 9.89 10.08
C ALA A 40 -0.11 8.78 10.44
N LEU A 41 -0.40 7.54 10.05
CA LEU A 41 0.49 6.40 10.24
C LEU A 41 1.80 6.56 9.45
N ILE A 42 1.72 6.94 8.18
CA ILE A 42 2.88 7.16 7.30
C ILE A 42 3.81 8.23 7.89
N ASN A 43 3.24 9.34 8.36
CA ASN A 43 4.01 10.44 8.93
C ASN A 43 4.73 10.00 10.21
N GLU A 44 4.06 9.19 11.05
CA GLU A 44 4.67 8.64 12.25
C GLU A 44 5.79 7.64 11.93
N ILE A 45 5.58 6.74 10.97
CA ILE A 45 6.60 5.79 10.51
C ILE A 45 7.83 6.53 9.95
N LYS A 46 7.62 7.57 9.14
CA LYS A 46 8.71 8.43 8.65
C LYS A 46 9.44 9.14 9.79
N ARG A 47 8.70 9.65 10.79
CA ARG A 47 9.28 10.31 11.98
C ARG A 47 10.18 9.37 12.78
N GLN A 48 9.86 8.06 12.79
CA GLN A 48 10.67 7.03 13.44
C GLN A 48 11.90 6.60 12.62
N GLY A 49 12.09 7.15 11.42
CA GLY A 49 13.30 6.93 10.60
C GLY A 49 13.19 5.80 9.57
N HIS A 50 11.98 5.31 9.30
CA HIS A 50 11.74 4.31 8.25
C HIS A 50 11.56 4.98 6.87
N GLU A 51 11.92 4.25 5.82
CA GLU A 51 11.76 4.67 4.43
C GLU A 51 10.37 4.24 3.93
N ILE A 52 9.63 5.19 3.33
CA ILE A 52 8.30 4.92 2.77
C ILE A 52 8.30 5.24 1.28
N TRP A 53 7.95 4.25 0.46
CA TRP A 53 7.65 4.41 -0.95
C TRP A 53 6.14 4.42 -1.14
N LEU A 54 5.65 5.34 -1.97
CA LEU A 54 4.24 5.42 -2.32
C LEU A 54 4.08 5.01 -3.78
N TYR A 55 3.39 3.90 -4.02
CA TYR A 55 2.94 3.49 -5.33
C TYR A 55 1.47 3.84 -5.48
N MET A 56 1.17 4.64 -6.50
CA MET A 56 -0.19 4.88 -6.95
C MET A 56 -0.23 4.66 -8.46
N GLU A 57 -1.14 3.81 -8.90
CA GLU A 57 -1.40 3.63 -10.34
C GLU A 57 -1.75 5.00 -10.93
N ALA A 58 -1.37 5.30 -12.17
CA ALA A 58 -1.78 6.56 -12.79
C ALA A 58 -2.11 6.29 -14.25
N TYR A 59 -3.07 7.04 -14.79
CA TYR A 59 -3.52 6.87 -16.18
C TYR A 59 -3.22 8.12 -17.01
N PRO A 60 -1.96 8.61 -17.06
CA PRO A 60 -1.64 9.71 -17.95
C PRO A 60 -1.94 9.27 -19.38
N ASN A 61 -2.79 10.02 -20.09
CA ASN A 61 -3.19 9.75 -21.48
C ASN A 61 -3.96 8.43 -21.70
N ARG A 62 -4.50 7.80 -20.64
CA ARG A 62 -5.38 6.63 -20.73
C ARG A 62 -6.70 6.90 -20.03
N THR A 63 -7.78 6.28 -20.50
CA THR A 63 -9.06 6.34 -19.79
C THR A 63 -8.94 5.56 -18.49
N ASN A 64 -9.18 6.23 -17.36
CA ASN A 64 -9.31 5.61 -16.06
C ASN A 64 -10.44 4.54 -16.14
N PRO A 65 -10.16 3.24 -15.93
CA PRO A 65 -11.17 2.19 -16.05
C PRO A 65 -12.33 2.41 -15.07
N PHE A 66 -12.06 2.99 -13.89
CA PHE A 66 -13.06 3.27 -12.87
C PHE A 66 -13.94 4.51 -13.17
N ALA A 67 -13.58 5.33 -14.17
CA ALA A 67 -14.38 6.50 -14.58
C ALA A 67 -15.38 6.14 -15.70
N SER A 68 -16.06 4.99 -15.57
CA SER A 68 -17.05 4.52 -16.53
C SER A 68 -18.46 4.61 -15.95
N ASN A 69 -19.44 4.93 -16.79
CA ASN A 69 -20.85 4.98 -16.38
C ASN A 69 -21.35 3.63 -15.84
N GLU A 70 -20.81 2.52 -16.36
CA GLU A 70 -21.11 1.18 -15.85
C GLU A 70 -20.64 1.03 -14.40
N PHE A 71 -19.39 1.41 -14.12
CA PHE A 71 -18.84 1.36 -12.77
C PHE A 71 -19.58 2.27 -11.79
N GLU A 72 -19.85 3.51 -12.17
CA GLU A 72 -20.61 4.45 -11.36
C GLU A 72 -22.04 3.95 -11.11
N THR A 73 -22.73 3.49 -12.16
CA THR A 73 -24.10 2.95 -12.03
C THR A 73 -24.13 1.73 -11.12
N PHE A 74 -23.13 0.86 -11.21
CA PHE A 74 -23.01 -0.30 -10.34
C PHE A 74 -22.92 0.12 -8.86
N GLN A 75 -22.05 1.08 -8.54
CA GLN A 75 -21.89 1.60 -7.17
C GLN A 75 -23.18 2.17 -6.59
N TRP A 76 -24.03 2.76 -7.44
CA TRP A 76 -25.31 3.34 -7.02
C TRP A 76 -26.45 2.32 -6.89
N ARG A 77 -26.42 1.24 -7.69
CA ARG A 77 -27.55 0.30 -7.78
C ARG A 77 -27.39 -0.94 -6.91
N HIS A 78 -26.17 -1.27 -6.51
CA HIS A 78 -25.88 -2.50 -5.79
C HIS A 78 -25.26 -2.19 -4.43
N ASP A 79 -25.75 -2.87 -3.40
CA ASP A 79 -25.09 -2.89 -2.11
C ASP A 79 -23.72 -3.56 -2.25
N PHE A 80 -22.73 -3.05 -1.51
CA PHE A 80 -21.37 -3.60 -1.48
C PHE A 80 -21.31 -4.89 -0.63
N ASP A 81 -21.95 -5.96 -1.11
CA ASP A 81 -21.81 -7.31 -0.58
C ASP A 81 -20.53 -8.03 -1.06
N ALA A 82 -20.29 -9.23 -0.53
CA ALA A 82 -19.07 -10.00 -0.84
C ALA A 82 -18.98 -10.40 -2.33
N THR A 83 -20.11 -10.58 -3.01
CA THR A 83 -20.15 -10.96 -4.43
C THR A 83 -19.99 -9.76 -5.34
N SER A 84 -20.57 -8.63 -4.95
CA SER A 84 -20.48 -7.37 -5.68
C SER A 84 -19.05 -6.79 -5.65
N GLN A 85 -18.23 -7.16 -4.65
CA GLN A 85 -16.79 -6.87 -4.60
C GLN A 85 -15.95 -7.50 -5.73
N MET A 86 -16.45 -8.54 -6.41
CA MET A 86 -15.75 -9.11 -7.58
C MET A 86 -15.71 -8.13 -8.76
N PHE A 87 -16.72 -7.27 -8.89
CA PHE A 87 -16.81 -6.29 -9.95
C PHE A 87 -15.67 -5.25 -9.89
N PRO A 88 -15.46 -4.49 -8.79
CA PRO A 88 -14.34 -3.57 -8.70
C PRO A 88 -12.96 -4.25 -8.80
N PHE A 89 -12.85 -5.52 -8.39
CA PHE A 89 -11.61 -6.29 -8.58
C PHE A 89 -11.22 -6.38 -10.06
N PHE A 90 -12.17 -6.64 -10.97
CA PHE A 90 -11.87 -6.68 -12.42
C PHE A 90 -11.45 -5.32 -12.99
N TYR A 91 -12.01 -4.23 -12.47
CA TYR A 91 -11.58 -2.88 -12.84
C TYR A 91 -10.16 -2.58 -12.34
N GLY A 92 -9.81 -3.05 -11.14
CA GLY A 92 -8.44 -3.03 -10.61
C GLY A 92 -7.48 -3.88 -11.46
N ALA A 93 -7.89 -5.07 -11.90
CA ALA A 93 -7.08 -5.92 -12.78
C ALA A 93 -6.79 -5.22 -14.12
N LYS A 94 -7.81 -4.61 -14.74
CA LYS A 94 -7.65 -3.82 -15.97
C LYS A 94 -6.75 -2.61 -15.77
N SER A 95 -6.82 -1.97 -14.61
CA SER A 95 -5.89 -0.91 -14.24
C SER A 95 -4.45 -1.41 -14.24
N CYS A 96 -4.22 -2.57 -13.63
CA CYS A 96 -2.91 -3.18 -13.59
C CYS A 96 -2.38 -3.57 -14.97
N ASP A 97 -3.26 -4.07 -15.85
CA ASP A 97 -2.88 -4.34 -17.25
C ASP A 97 -2.39 -3.08 -17.97
N ILE A 98 -3.03 -1.92 -17.74
CA ILE A 98 -2.58 -0.64 -18.30
C ILE A 98 -1.19 -0.29 -17.75
N MET A 99 -0.98 -0.41 -16.44
CA MET A 99 0.33 -0.17 -15.82
C MET A 99 1.42 -1.08 -16.39
N LEU A 100 1.12 -2.36 -16.60
CA LEU A 100 2.07 -3.31 -17.18
C LEU A 100 2.32 -3.09 -18.68
N GLN A 101 1.39 -2.49 -19.40
CA GLN A 101 1.57 -2.12 -20.81
C GLN A 101 2.44 -0.87 -20.94
N ASP A 102 2.14 0.17 -20.16
CA ASP A 102 2.72 1.50 -20.36
C ASP A 102 3.98 1.73 -19.50
N HIS A 103 4.10 1.03 -18.37
CA HIS A 103 5.14 1.25 -17.36
C HIS A 103 5.72 -0.07 -16.81
N ARG A 104 5.85 -1.07 -17.70
CA ARG A 104 6.36 -2.41 -17.35
C ARG A 104 7.70 -2.41 -16.63
N ASP A 105 8.64 -1.60 -17.10
CA ASP A 105 10.00 -1.56 -16.56
C ASP A 105 10.00 -1.04 -15.12
N TYR A 106 9.22 0.01 -14.85
CA TYR A 106 9.02 0.52 -13.50
C TYR A 106 8.37 -0.51 -12.58
N PHE A 107 7.39 -1.28 -13.07
CA PHE A 107 6.82 -2.38 -12.31
C PHE A 107 7.88 -3.40 -11.89
N TYR A 108 8.75 -3.84 -12.81
CA TYR A 108 9.79 -4.81 -12.46
C TYR A 108 10.94 -4.23 -11.64
N GLU A 109 11.24 -2.94 -11.78
CA GLU A 109 12.14 -2.22 -10.87
C GLU A 109 11.62 -2.31 -9.43
N MET A 110 10.35 -1.98 -9.22
CA MET A 110 9.68 -2.12 -7.91
C MET A 110 9.67 -3.56 -7.39
N VAL A 111 9.46 -4.56 -8.27
CA VAL A 111 9.54 -5.98 -7.89
C VAL A 111 10.95 -6.35 -7.41
N GLY A 112 11.99 -5.79 -8.02
CA GLY A 112 13.39 -6.05 -7.69
C GLY A 112 13.87 -5.42 -6.38
N GLU A 113 13.14 -4.44 -5.85
CA GLU A 113 13.46 -3.77 -4.59
C GLU A 113 13.28 -4.69 -3.37
N HIS A 114 14.04 -4.47 -2.31
CA HIS A 114 13.88 -5.21 -1.06
C HIS A 114 13.00 -4.44 -0.08
N PHE A 115 11.70 -4.73 -0.08
CA PHE A 115 10.77 -4.18 0.91
C PHE A 115 10.68 -5.10 2.14
N ASP A 116 10.69 -4.51 3.32
CA ASP A 116 10.45 -5.22 4.58
C ASP A 116 8.95 -5.44 4.83
N LEU A 117 8.13 -4.49 4.35
CA LEU A 117 6.68 -4.51 4.47
C LEU A 117 6.02 -3.90 3.23
N ILE A 118 4.99 -4.57 2.71
CA ILE A 118 4.08 -3.99 1.72
C ILE A 118 2.71 -3.78 2.38
N LEU A 119 2.23 -2.54 2.35
CA LEU A 119 0.91 -2.09 2.77
C LEU A 119 0.06 -1.84 1.53
N THR A 120 -1.15 -2.40 1.50
CA THR A 120 -2.10 -2.14 0.40
C THR A 120 -3.53 -1.92 0.91
N ASP A 121 -4.30 -1.12 0.17
CA ASP A 121 -5.76 -1.17 0.28
C ASP A 121 -6.27 -2.49 -0.34
N THR A 122 -7.21 -3.15 0.33
CA THR A 122 -7.49 -4.59 0.13
C THR A 122 -8.30 -4.97 -1.10
N LEU A 123 -8.79 -4.07 -1.93
CA LEU A 123 -9.75 -4.49 -2.97
C LEU A 123 -9.44 -3.95 -4.36
N PHE A 124 -8.68 -2.87 -4.44
CA PHE A 124 -8.62 -2.13 -5.68
C PHE A 124 -7.20 -1.91 -6.21
N ALA A 125 -6.19 -2.08 -5.36
CA ALA A 125 -4.78 -2.02 -5.75
C ALA A 125 -4.29 -3.38 -6.29
N VAL A 126 -4.87 -3.87 -7.39
CA VAL A 126 -4.59 -5.23 -7.89
C VAL A 126 -3.12 -5.40 -8.31
N CYS A 127 -2.47 -4.37 -8.86
CA CYS A 127 -1.03 -4.42 -9.12
C CYS A 127 -0.18 -4.61 -7.87
N ALA A 128 -0.64 -4.15 -6.69
CA ALA A 128 0.04 -4.38 -5.43
C ALA A 128 0.11 -5.87 -5.09
N TYR A 129 -0.93 -6.64 -5.39
CA TYR A 129 -0.91 -8.10 -5.23
C TYR A 129 0.11 -8.77 -6.17
N GLY A 130 0.30 -8.20 -7.36
CA GLY A 130 1.38 -8.60 -8.26
C GLY A 130 2.76 -8.35 -7.65
N PHE A 131 2.98 -7.16 -7.08
CA PHE A 131 4.22 -6.86 -6.34
C PHE A 131 4.44 -7.84 -5.20
N THR A 132 3.46 -8.07 -4.35
CA THR A 132 3.64 -8.92 -3.16
C THR A 132 3.90 -10.38 -3.51
N SER A 133 3.36 -10.85 -4.64
CA SER A 133 3.59 -12.21 -5.12
C SER A 133 4.98 -12.41 -5.73
N LEU A 134 5.56 -11.37 -6.33
CA LEU A 134 6.84 -11.44 -7.04
C LEU A 134 8.02 -10.89 -6.24
N ASN A 135 7.75 -9.96 -5.33
CA ASN A 135 8.71 -9.38 -4.40
C ASN A 135 8.96 -10.38 -3.26
N LYS A 136 10.22 -10.56 -2.85
CA LYS A 136 10.59 -11.44 -1.72
C LYS A 136 10.33 -10.77 -0.37
N VAL A 137 9.17 -10.10 -0.23
CA VAL A 137 8.80 -9.36 0.98
C VAL A 137 8.63 -10.32 2.15
N ASN A 138 9.10 -9.92 3.33
CA ASN A 138 8.96 -10.73 4.55
C ASN A 138 7.57 -10.61 5.18
N SER A 139 6.85 -9.52 4.93
CA SER A 139 5.53 -9.26 5.51
C SER A 139 4.62 -8.50 4.56
N PHE A 140 3.37 -8.97 4.45
CA PHE A 140 2.32 -8.34 3.66
C PHE A 140 1.13 -8.03 4.55
N LEU A 141 0.62 -6.79 4.46
CA LEU A 141 -0.54 -6.36 5.21
C LEU A 141 -1.53 -5.64 4.30
N SER A 142 -2.75 -6.15 4.30
CA SER A 142 -3.86 -5.65 3.49
C SER A 142 -4.91 -5.06 4.43
N PHE A 143 -5.29 -3.80 4.22
CA PHE A 143 -6.34 -3.13 5.00
C PHE A 143 -7.61 -2.83 4.20
N ALA A 144 -8.76 -3.26 4.73
CA ALA A 144 -10.08 -2.87 4.25
C ALA A 144 -10.64 -1.80 5.16
N LYS A 145 -10.88 -0.59 4.64
CA LYS A 145 -11.72 0.36 5.35
C LYS A 145 -13.17 -0.05 5.15
N PHE A 146 -13.75 -0.73 6.13
CA PHE A 146 -15.21 -0.80 6.25
C PHE A 146 -15.69 0.59 6.67
N LEU A 147 -16.48 1.23 5.83
CA LEU A 147 -17.23 2.42 6.21
C LEU A 147 -18.33 1.93 7.16
N GLU A 148 -18.20 2.23 8.45
CA GLU A 148 -19.34 2.26 9.38
C GLU A 148 -20.14 3.56 9.19
#